data_AF-A0A087VZF3-F1
#
_entry.id   AF-A0A087VZF3-F1
#
_cell.length_a   1.000
_cell.length_b   1.000
_cell.length_c   1.000
_cell.angle_alpha   90.00
_cell.angle_beta   90.00
_cell.angle_gamma   90.00
#
_symmetry.space_group_name_H-M   'P 1'
#
loop_
_entity.id
_entity.type
_entity.pdbx_description
1 polymer ?
#
loop_
_entity_poly.entity_id
_entity_poly.type
_entity_poly.pdbx_seq_one_letter_code
_entity_poly.pdbx_strand_id
1 'polypeptide(L)'
;MVLCNQLSQTGECHAGYGGWVVQSIKSACFCINDRSHKVASIQWRKASSWAADIEKWVRATGRGNTVCTIYEITDGDDTEGEPFHGLDRAVITEALRYLEKHGKAEIMDGGEGVKFFI
;
A
#
# COMPACT_ATOMS: atom_id res chain seq x y z
N MET A 1 13.79 -24.99 10.31
CA MET A 1 13.79 -25.42 8.90
C MET A 1 12.65 -24.69 8.18
N VAL A 2 12.91 -23.47 7.70
CA VAL A 2 12.37 -22.98 6.43
C VAL A 2 13.54 -22.21 5.80
N LEU A 3 13.99 -22.74 4.67
CA LEU A 3 15.14 -22.29 3.91
C LEU A 3 14.84 -20.94 3.27
N CYS A 4 15.47 -19.87 3.78
CA CYS A 4 15.55 -18.60 3.07
C CYS A 4 16.85 -18.60 2.26
N ASN A 5 16.93 -19.47 1.25
CA ASN A 5 18.07 -19.54 0.35
C ASN A 5 17.56 -19.47 -1.10
N GLN A 6 18.25 -18.68 -1.91
CA GLN A 6 18.09 -18.49 -3.35
C GLN A 6 17.05 -17.46 -3.85
N LEU A 7 17.33 -16.15 -3.69
CA LEU A 7 17.07 -15.15 -4.74
C LEU A 7 18.15 -14.06 -4.68
N SER A 8 19.35 -14.45 -5.08
CA SER A 8 20.41 -13.52 -5.50
C SER A 8 20.13 -13.02 -6.91
N GLN A 9 20.38 -11.72 -7.14
CA GLN A 9 20.61 -11.04 -8.43
C GLN A 9 19.39 -10.44 -9.15
N THR A 10 19.10 -9.17 -8.87
CA THR A 10 18.93 -8.05 -9.84
C THR A 10 18.99 -6.77 -9.00
N GLY A 11 19.96 -5.88 -9.13
CA GLY A 11 20.18 -5.06 -10.31
C GLY A 11 19.69 -3.64 -10.01
N GLU A 12 20.53 -2.88 -9.29
CA GLU A 12 20.75 -1.42 -9.30
C GLU A 12 19.61 -0.41 -9.54
N CYS A 13 19.52 0.54 -8.61
CA CYS A 13 18.65 1.70 -8.60
C CYS A 13 19.32 2.86 -9.37
N HIS A 14 18.79 3.31 -10.50
CA HIS A 14 19.23 4.56 -11.13
C HIS A 14 18.04 5.47 -11.45
N ALA A 15 18.05 6.66 -10.84
CA ALA A 15 17.21 7.79 -11.20
C ALA A 15 17.70 8.37 -12.53
N GLY A 16 16.80 8.54 -13.51
CA GLY A 16 17.12 9.24 -14.75
C GLY A 16 16.18 8.91 -15.90
N TYR A 17 15.46 9.94 -16.35
CA TYR A 17 14.66 10.07 -17.57
C TYR A 17 15.00 9.09 -18.72
N GLY A 18 13.97 8.47 -19.30
CA GLY A 18 14.05 7.74 -20.58
C GLY A 18 13.19 6.48 -20.56
N GLY A 19 12.37 6.30 -21.60
CA GLY A 19 11.26 5.34 -21.61
C GLY A 19 11.64 3.87 -21.46
N TRP A 20 10.70 3.09 -20.90
CA TRP A 20 10.83 1.64 -20.76
C TRP A 20 9.56 0.96 -21.23
N VAL A 21 9.73 0.13 -22.26
CA VAL A 21 8.78 -0.91 -22.65
C VAL A 21 8.64 -1.89 -21.48
N VAL A 22 7.39 -2.07 -21.05
CA VAL A 22 6.98 -3.02 -20.02
C VAL A 22 7.22 -4.45 -20.48
N GLN A 23 7.89 -5.27 -19.67
CA GLN A 23 7.72 -6.71 -19.76
C GLN A 23 7.56 -7.34 -18.37
N SER A 24 6.31 -7.71 -18.10
CA SER A 24 5.82 -8.71 -17.15
C SER A 24 6.86 -9.45 -16.32
N ILE A 25 7.00 -9.03 -15.06
CA ILE A 25 7.21 -9.98 -13.97
C ILE A 25 6.15 -9.67 -12.91
N LYS A 26 5.23 -10.61 -12.66
CA LYS A 26 4.33 -10.59 -11.50
C LYS A 26 5.17 -10.89 -10.24
N SER A 27 6.18 -10.07 -9.98
CA SER A 27 7.12 -10.22 -8.87
C SER A 27 6.57 -9.60 -7.61
N ALA A 28 6.89 -10.22 -6.48
CA ALA A 28 6.73 -9.65 -5.15
C ALA A 28 7.12 -8.17 -5.17
N CYS A 29 6.22 -7.31 -4.69
CA CYS A 29 6.44 -5.86 -4.75
C CYS A 29 7.33 -5.51 -3.56
N PHE A 30 8.56 -5.11 -3.85
CA PHE A 30 9.50 -4.65 -2.85
C PHE A 30 9.47 -3.12 -2.84
N CYS A 31 9.00 -2.54 -1.75
CA CYS A 31 9.04 -1.10 -1.53
C CYS A 31 10.26 -0.76 -0.66
N ILE A 32 11.25 -0.12 -1.27
CA ILE A 32 12.35 0.51 -0.53
C ILE A 32 11.82 1.84 -0.03
N ASN A 33 11.69 1.98 1.28
CA ASN A 33 11.11 3.17 1.91
C ASN A 33 12.17 3.90 2.74
N ASP A 34 13.26 4.34 2.11
CA ASP A 34 14.18 5.36 2.67
C ASP A 34 15.22 5.85 1.64
N ARG A 35 15.65 7.12 1.72
CA ARG A 35 16.76 7.68 0.90
C ARG A 35 18.11 7.01 1.17
N SER A 36 18.29 6.39 2.33
CA SER A 36 19.49 5.61 2.66
C SER A 36 19.41 4.15 2.18
N HIS A 37 18.30 3.70 1.58
CA HIS A 37 18.08 2.33 1.10
C HIS A 37 18.27 1.25 2.19
N LYS A 38 18.08 1.60 3.48
CA LYS A 38 18.31 0.68 4.61
C LYS A 38 17.05 -0.04 5.09
N VAL A 39 15.88 0.44 4.71
CA VAL A 39 14.59 -0.14 5.12
C VAL A 39 13.84 -0.60 3.89
N ALA A 40 13.44 -1.86 3.94
CA ALA A 40 12.96 -2.65 2.84
C ALA A 40 11.78 -3.49 3.33
N SER A 41 10.58 -3.15 2.87
CA SER A 41 9.37 -3.87 3.26
C SER A 41 9.03 -4.88 2.17
N ILE A 42 9.01 -6.17 2.54
CA ILE A 42 8.61 -7.25 1.64
C ILE A 42 7.09 -7.42 1.76
N GLN A 43 6.37 -7.02 0.71
CA GLN A 43 4.93 -7.17 0.65
C GLN A 43 4.57 -8.46 -0.12
N TRP A 44 3.86 -9.37 0.55
CA TRP A 44 3.36 -10.62 -0.05
C TRP A 44 2.26 -10.38 -1.10
N ARG A 45 1.62 -9.20 -1.07
CA ARG A 45 0.55 -8.78 -1.98
C ARG A 45 0.81 -7.35 -2.47
N LYS A 46 0.38 -7.02 -3.69
CA LYS A 46 0.57 -5.68 -4.28
C LYS A 46 -0.29 -4.64 -3.56
N ALA A 47 0.26 -3.44 -3.34
CA ALA A 47 -0.47 -2.29 -2.78
C ALA A 47 -1.77 -1.96 -3.53
N SER A 48 -1.80 -2.16 -4.86
CA SER A 48 -3.01 -2.00 -5.69
C SER A 48 -4.16 -2.94 -5.29
N SER A 49 -3.85 -4.16 -4.83
CA SER A 49 -4.89 -5.10 -4.39
C SER A 49 -5.49 -4.67 -3.07
N TRP A 50 -4.64 -4.22 -2.13
CA TRP A 50 -5.08 -3.68 -0.85
C TRP A 50 -5.92 -2.42 -1.04
N ALA A 51 -5.53 -1.54 -1.96
CA ALA A 51 -6.31 -0.38 -2.33
C ALA A 51 -7.72 -0.74 -2.82
N ALA A 52 -7.86 -1.84 -3.58
CA ALA A 52 -9.16 -2.30 -4.06
C ALA A 52 -10.04 -2.87 -2.94
N ASP A 53 -9.45 -3.60 -1.98
CA ASP A 53 -10.16 -4.11 -0.81
C ASP A 53 -10.63 -2.95 0.09
N ILE A 54 -9.77 -1.95 0.34
CA ILE A 54 -10.12 -0.73 1.08
C ILE A 54 -11.24 0.04 0.37
N GLU A 55 -11.15 0.23 -0.95
CA GLU A 55 -12.19 0.91 -1.72
C GLU A 55 -13.53 0.17 -1.61
N LYS A 56 -13.53 -1.17 -1.67
CA LYS A 56 -14.73 -1.98 -1.50
C LYS A 56 -15.34 -1.79 -0.11
N TRP A 57 -14.50 -1.78 0.93
CA TRP A 57 -14.95 -1.55 2.30
C TRP A 57 -15.54 -0.14 2.50
N VAL A 58 -14.89 0.91 1.99
CA VAL A 58 -15.41 2.29 2.09
C VAL A 58 -16.78 2.42 1.41
N ARG A 59 -16.95 1.78 0.25
CA ARG A 59 -18.23 1.75 -0.47
C ARG A 59 -19.30 0.96 0.29
N ALA A 60 -18.92 -0.14 0.95
CA ALA A 60 -19.84 -0.98 1.71
C ALA A 60 -20.31 -0.31 3.01
N THR A 61 -19.41 0.39 3.70
CA THR A 61 -19.70 1.09 4.96
C THR A 61 -20.32 2.48 4.77
N GLY A 62 -20.33 3.00 3.53
CA GLY A 62 -20.85 4.33 3.24
C GLY A 62 -19.98 5.46 3.78
N ARG A 63 -18.72 5.18 4.13
CA ARG A 63 -17.74 6.16 4.65
C ARG A 63 -17.11 7.03 3.54
N GLY A 64 -17.65 7.01 2.33
CA GLY A 64 -17.26 7.91 1.25
C GLY A 64 -17.45 9.38 1.64
N ASN A 65 -16.54 10.26 1.22
CA ASN A 65 -16.49 11.69 1.56
C ASN A 65 -16.28 12.04 3.05
N THR A 66 -15.97 11.05 3.90
CA THR A 66 -15.64 11.27 5.30
C THR A 66 -14.12 11.15 5.51
N VAL A 67 -13.62 11.85 6.53
CA VAL A 67 -12.23 11.72 6.98
C VAL A 67 -12.14 10.55 7.94
N CYS A 68 -11.25 9.62 7.67
CA CYS A 68 -10.93 8.49 8.55
C CYS A 68 -9.44 8.48 8.87
N THR A 69 -9.08 7.98 10.04
CA THR A 69 -7.70 7.75 10.43
C THR A 69 -7.22 6.40 9.94
N ILE A 70 -5.90 6.22 9.78
CA ILE A 70 -5.32 4.90 9.46
C ILE A 70 -5.70 3.87 10.53
N TYR A 71 -5.78 4.30 11.79
CA TYR A 71 -6.20 3.47 12.92
C TYR A 71 -7.59 2.87 12.74
N GLU A 72 -8.58 3.68 12.32
CA GLU A 72 -9.94 3.18 12.06
C GLU A 72 -9.97 2.12 10.95
N ILE A 73 -9.02 2.19 10.00
CA ILE A 73 -8.93 1.21 8.91
C ILE A 73 -8.25 -0.08 9.40
N THR A 74 -7.16 0.03 10.15
CA THR A 74 -6.40 -1.14 10.62
C THR A 74 -7.03 -1.86 11.81
N ASP A 75 -7.70 -1.11 12.69
CA ASP A 75 -8.04 -1.53 14.05
C ASP A 75 -9.49 -1.12 14.44
N GLY A 76 -10.28 -0.61 13.49
CA GLY A 76 -11.69 -0.28 13.78
C GLY A 76 -12.55 -1.54 13.90
N ASP A 77 -13.58 -1.49 14.76
CA ASP A 77 -14.60 -2.55 14.88
C ASP A 77 -15.27 -2.85 13.52
N ASP A 78 -15.45 -1.83 12.68
CA ASP A 78 -16.03 -1.97 11.33
C ASP A 78 -15.13 -2.74 10.33
N THR A 79 -13.87 -3.05 10.70
CA THR A 79 -12.90 -3.72 9.83
C THR A 79 -12.54 -5.13 10.29
N GLU A 80 -13.03 -5.62 11.44
CA GLU A 80 -12.66 -6.95 12.00
C GLU A 80 -12.87 -8.14 11.04
N GLY A 81 -13.77 -8.02 10.05
CA GLY A 81 -14.03 -9.04 9.03
C GLY A 81 -13.20 -8.91 7.75
N GLU A 82 -12.43 -7.84 7.60
CA GLU A 82 -11.73 -7.50 6.36
C GLU A 82 -10.28 -8.02 6.35
N PRO A 83 -9.74 -8.37 5.17
CA PRO A 83 -8.40 -8.97 5.05
C PRO A 83 -7.26 -8.01 5.40
N PHE A 84 -7.57 -6.72 5.58
CA PHE A 84 -6.61 -5.67 5.91
C PHE A 84 -6.61 -5.28 7.40
N HIS A 85 -7.48 -5.92 8.21
CA HIS A 85 -7.49 -5.72 9.66
C HIS A 85 -6.21 -6.26 10.30
N GLY A 86 -5.63 -5.49 11.22
CA GLY A 86 -4.36 -5.81 11.87
C GLY A 86 -3.13 -5.72 10.95
N LEU A 87 -3.25 -5.15 9.74
CA LEU A 87 -2.08 -4.91 8.89
C LEU A 87 -1.20 -3.79 9.43
N ASP A 88 0.11 -3.91 9.17
CA ASP A 88 1.07 -2.87 9.51
C ASP A 88 0.76 -1.57 8.76
N ARG A 89 0.90 -0.44 9.47
CA ARG A 89 0.55 0.89 8.95
C ARG A 89 1.31 1.25 7.70
N ALA A 90 2.55 0.78 7.52
CA ALA A 90 3.32 1.05 6.31
C ALA A 90 2.65 0.45 5.07
N VAL A 91 2.02 -0.73 5.23
CA VAL A 91 1.30 -1.42 4.15
C VAL A 91 0.05 -0.65 3.75
N ILE A 92 -0.76 -0.25 4.74
CA ILE A 92 -1.97 0.54 4.51
C ILE A 92 -1.61 1.89 3.90
N THR A 93 -0.59 2.57 4.42
CA THR A 93 -0.13 3.85 3.88
C THR A 93 0.25 3.71 2.40
N GLU A 94 0.92 2.63 2.02
CA GLU A 94 1.28 2.40 0.62
C GLU A 94 0.06 2.14 -0.28
N ALA A 95 -0.93 1.40 0.23
CA ALA A 95 -2.22 1.21 -0.45
C ALA A 95 -2.99 2.53 -0.60
N LEU A 96 -3.02 3.37 0.44
CA LEU A 96 -3.65 4.68 0.41
C LEU A 96 -2.94 5.63 -0.56
N ARG A 97 -1.59 5.61 -0.61
CA ARG A 97 -0.81 6.37 -1.61
C ARG A 97 -1.12 5.93 -3.04
N TYR A 98 -1.45 4.66 -3.24
CA TYR A 98 -1.93 4.20 -4.55
C TYR A 98 -3.30 4.82 -4.89
N LEU A 99 -4.25 4.85 -3.95
CA LEU A 99 -5.55 5.50 -4.14
C LEU A 99 -5.44 7.01 -4.36
N GLU A 100 -4.52 7.67 -3.66
CA GLU A 100 -4.21 9.09 -3.81
C GLU A 100 -3.74 9.43 -5.23
N LYS A 101 -2.83 8.62 -5.79
CA LYS A 101 -2.39 8.76 -7.19
C LYS A 101 -3.53 8.59 -8.20
N HIS A 102 -4.60 7.89 -7.83
CA HIS A 102 -5.79 7.70 -8.68
C HIS A 102 -6.89 8.73 -8.40
N GLY A 103 -6.66 9.70 -7.48
CA GLY A 103 -7.64 10.72 -7.11
C GLY A 103 -8.85 10.18 -6.36
N LYS A 104 -8.75 8.99 -5.76
CA LYS A 104 -9.83 8.34 -5.00
C LYS A 104 -9.76 8.62 -3.50
N ALA A 105 -8.58 8.99 -3.01
CA ALA A 105 -8.35 9.34 -1.62
C ALA A 105 -7.32 10.48 -1.55
N GLU A 106 -7.18 11.12 -0.40
CA GLU A 106 -6.14 12.11 -0.11
C GLU A 106 -5.66 11.92 1.32
N ILE A 107 -4.35 11.76 1.49
CA ILE A 107 -3.74 11.58 2.79
C ILE A 107 -3.56 12.97 3.43
N MET A 108 -4.04 13.12 4.66
CA MET A 108 -4.05 14.37 5.41
C MET A 108 -3.34 14.19 6.76
N ASP A 109 -3.09 15.31 7.45
CA ASP A 109 -2.53 15.33 8.82
C ASP A 109 -1.17 14.60 8.92
N GLY A 110 -0.24 14.90 8.00
CA GLY A 110 1.11 14.35 8.04
C GLY A 110 1.23 12.86 7.76
N GLY A 111 0.15 12.19 7.32
CA GLY A 111 0.14 10.75 7.06
C GLY A 111 -0.71 9.93 8.02
N GLU A 112 -1.45 10.56 8.93
CA GLU A 112 -2.29 9.85 9.91
C GLU A 112 -3.78 9.85 9.56
N GLY A 113 -4.23 10.82 8.75
CA GLY A 113 -5.60 10.92 8.25
C GLY A 113 -5.70 10.60 6.76
N VAL A 114 -6.86 10.13 6.32
CA VAL A 114 -7.19 9.94 4.92
C VAL A 114 -8.64 10.37 4.66
N LYS A 115 -8.84 11.10 3.58
CA LYS A 115 -10.17 11.44 3.07
C LYS A 115 -10.45 10.65 1.80
N PHE A 116 -11.58 9.96 1.75
CA PHE A 116 -11.99 9.21 0.56
C PHE A 116 -12.97 10.04 -0.29
N PHE A 117 -12.80 10.05 -1.62
CA PHE A 117 -13.67 10.76 -2.57
C PHE A 117 -14.54 9.82 -3.42
N ILE A 118 -14.66 8.56 -2.99
CA ILE A 118 -15.28 7.44 -3.72
C ILE A 118 -16.75 7.19 -3.36
#